data_AF-A0A2V9V2X5-F1
#
_entry.id   AF-A0A2V9V2X5-F1
#
_cell.length_a   1.000
_cell.length_b   1.000
_cell.length_c   1.000
_cell.angle_alpha   90.00
_cell.angle_beta   90.00
_cell.angle_gamma   90.00
#
_symmetry.space_group_name_H-M   'P 1'
#
loop_
_entity.id
_entity.type
_entity.pdbx_description
1 polymer ?
#
loop_
_entity_poly.entity_id
_entity_poly.type
_entity_poly.pdbx_seq_one_letter_code
_entity_poly.pdbx_strand_id
1 'polypeptide(L)'
;MQIPDLASLLGKDYEVFDSGSFGELDVRALLKQFGDKHGATDFAPAWQGGSYIAFKKTQPGSSVEPTTADVALLYVSHWKTSQAAEHFARFYATTVAKRYQQAVVKDVPACAAAPCPAGAALVCTEEGPVIVEEWPDNTVIVSESFDSTTAAKLSAAVRSAYVVHHASATPLPELSLRLYAVPAFQAFQARIAEEIVRQAVSIPIQ
;
A
#
# COMPACT_ATOMS: atom_id res chain seq x y z
N MET A 1 10.25 -2.75 -0.68
CA MET A 1 9.72 -2.37 0.65
C MET A 1 8.49 -3.23 0.88
N GLN A 2 8.34 -3.89 2.03
CA GLN A 2 7.27 -4.87 2.25
C GLN A 2 6.38 -4.41 3.40
N ILE A 3 5.07 -4.36 3.15
CA ILE A 3 4.07 -4.08 4.19
C ILE A 3 3.87 -5.39 4.98
N PRO A 4 3.94 -5.37 6.33
CA PRO A 4 3.75 -6.57 7.14
C PRO A 4 2.33 -7.11 7.00
N ASP A 5 2.08 -8.31 7.56
CA ASP A 5 0.72 -8.82 7.68
C ASP A 5 -0.06 -7.97 8.70
N LEU A 6 -1.11 -7.29 8.23
CA LEU A 6 -1.94 -6.38 9.02
C LEU A 6 -3.29 -6.99 9.41
N ALA A 7 -3.58 -8.24 9.01
CA ALA A 7 -4.88 -8.88 9.25
C ALA A 7 -5.19 -8.98 10.75
N SER A 8 -4.20 -9.32 11.58
CA SER A 8 -4.38 -9.39 13.03
C SER A 8 -4.61 -8.02 13.68
N LEU A 9 -4.16 -6.93 13.05
CA LEU A 9 -4.32 -5.57 13.55
C LEU A 9 -5.70 -4.99 13.22
N LEU A 10 -6.17 -5.25 12.00
CA LEU A 10 -7.45 -4.76 11.49
C LEU A 10 -8.64 -5.63 11.89
N GLY A 11 -8.38 -6.88 12.28
CA GLY A 11 -9.41 -7.80 12.74
C GLY A 11 -10.42 -8.14 11.66
N LYS A 12 -11.69 -8.26 12.06
CA LYS A 12 -12.80 -8.66 11.18
C LYS A 12 -13.50 -7.49 10.49
N ASP A 13 -13.03 -6.26 10.70
CA ASP A 13 -13.68 -5.03 10.20
C ASP A 13 -13.14 -4.63 8.81
N TYR A 14 -12.05 -5.26 8.39
CA TYR A 14 -11.43 -5.07 7.09
C TYR A 14 -11.03 -6.41 6.48
N GLU A 15 -11.33 -6.58 5.21
CA GLU A 15 -10.89 -7.70 4.39
C GLU A 15 -9.88 -7.18 3.36
N VAL A 16 -8.79 -7.91 3.12
CA VAL A 16 -7.85 -7.56 2.04
C VAL A 16 -8.58 -7.69 0.71
N PHE A 17 -8.67 -6.58 -0.03
CA PHE A 17 -9.33 -6.52 -1.32
C PHE A 17 -8.33 -6.68 -2.46
N ASP A 18 -7.20 -5.98 -2.37
CA ASP A 18 -6.11 -6.04 -3.36
C ASP A 18 -4.77 -5.65 -2.71
N SER A 19 -3.66 -6.04 -3.32
CA SER A 19 -2.32 -5.62 -2.90
C SER A 19 -1.35 -5.67 -4.05
N GLY A 20 -0.37 -4.77 -4.05
CA GLY A 20 0.62 -4.73 -5.13
C GLY A 20 1.77 -3.79 -4.85
N SER A 21 2.53 -3.51 -5.92
CA SER A 21 3.67 -2.61 -5.91
C SER A 21 3.59 -1.63 -7.06
N PHE A 22 4.07 -0.41 -6.83
CA PHE A 22 4.26 0.59 -7.88
C PHE A 22 5.72 0.68 -8.29
N GLY A 23 5.94 0.71 -9.60
CA GLY A 23 7.22 1.01 -10.21
C GLY A 23 7.38 2.51 -10.48
N GLU A 24 8.59 2.89 -10.90
CA GLU A 24 8.89 4.27 -11.28
C GLU A 24 7.95 4.79 -12.37
N LEU A 25 7.56 3.92 -13.32
CA LEU A 25 6.65 4.29 -14.42
C LEU A 25 5.26 4.67 -13.90
N ASP A 26 4.73 3.94 -12.92
CA ASP A 26 3.42 4.20 -12.32
C ASP A 26 3.42 5.53 -11.59
N VAL A 27 4.47 5.80 -10.81
CA VAL A 27 4.68 7.06 -10.10
C VAL A 27 4.83 8.22 -11.08
N ARG A 28 5.56 8.03 -12.18
CA ARG A 28 5.68 9.01 -13.24
C ARG A 28 4.33 9.30 -13.89
N ALA A 29 3.49 8.29 -14.11
CA ALA A 29 2.14 8.47 -14.63
C ALA A 29 1.27 9.26 -13.63
N LEU A 30 1.31 8.92 -12.35
CA LEU A 30 0.60 9.64 -11.28
C LEU A 30 1.01 11.13 -11.23
N LEU A 31 2.31 11.40 -11.26
CA LEU A 31 2.86 12.76 -11.27
C LEU A 31 2.45 13.53 -12.53
N LYS A 32 2.36 12.88 -13.70
CA LYS A 32 1.88 13.53 -14.93
C LYS A 32 0.38 13.82 -14.89
N GLN A 33 -0.40 12.92 -14.32
CA GLN A 33 -1.85 13.01 -14.29
C GLN A 33 -2.33 14.12 -13.35
N PHE A 34 -1.70 14.24 -12.17
CA PHE A 34 -2.17 15.16 -11.14
C PHE A 34 -1.17 16.25 -10.78
N GLY A 35 0.08 16.16 -11.23
CA GLY A 35 1.14 17.12 -10.94
C GLY A 35 1.32 18.15 -12.04
N ASP A 36 2.38 18.92 -11.89
CA ASP A 36 2.88 19.82 -12.91
C ASP A 36 3.82 19.07 -13.88
N LYS A 37 4.04 19.65 -15.07
CA LYS A 37 4.87 19.02 -16.12
C LYS A 37 6.31 18.71 -15.67
N HIS A 38 6.79 19.37 -14.62
CA HIS A 38 8.16 19.25 -14.11
C HIS A 38 8.32 18.12 -13.10
N GLY A 39 7.33 17.91 -12.21
CA GLY A 39 7.46 16.92 -11.13
C GLY A 39 7.73 15.50 -11.61
N ALA A 40 7.16 15.08 -12.74
CA ALA A 40 7.35 13.74 -13.28
C ALA A 40 8.74 13.50 -13.91
N THR A 41 9.46 14.54 -14.30
CA THR A 41 10.81 14.42 -14.86
C THR A 41 11.86 14.53 -13.76
N ASP A 42 11.61 15.38 -12.77
CA ASP A 42 12.60 15.73 -11.76
C ASP A 42 12.60 14.76 -10.57
N PHE A 43 11.43 14.21 -10.19
CA PHE A 43 11.31 13.39 -8.98
C PHE A 43 11.10 11.91 -9.22
N ALA A 44 10.47 11.50 -10.32
CA ALA A 44 10.26 10.08 -10.61
C ALA A 44 11.56 9.24 -10.57
N PRO A 45 12.72 9.72 -11.08
CA PRO A 45 13.98 8.97 -10.98
C PRO A 45 14.49 8.77 -9.55
N ALA A 46 13.97 9.51 -8.57
CA ALA A 46 14.28 9.34 -7.16
C ALA A 46 13.45 8.23 -6.49
N TRP A 47 12.55 7.58 -7.21
CA TRP A 47 11.78 6.44 -6.73
C TRP A 47 12.67 5.26 -6.33
N GLN A 48 12.35 4.62 -5.20
CA GLN A 48 13.01 3.41 -4.71
C GLN A 48 12.04 2.28 -4.34
N GLY A 49 10.83 2.34 -4.90
CA GLY A 49 9.81 1.32 -4.71
C GLY A 49 8.69 1.76 -3.78
N GLY A 50 7.56 1.10 -3.93
CA GLY A 50 6.39 1.34 -3.12
C GLY A 50 5.40 0.21 -3.27
N SER A 51 4.61 0.03 -2.24
CA SER A 51 3.65 -1.06 -2.11
C SER A 51 2.35 -0.54 -1.55
N TYR A 52 1.26 -1.20 -1.88
CA TYR A 52 -0.04 -0.89 -1.33
C TYR A 52 -0.78 -2.14 -0.91
N ILE A 53 -1.70 -1.96 0.02
CA ILE A 53 -2.78 -2.89 0.32
C ILE A 53 -4.07 -2.10 0.35
N ALA A 54 -5.02 -2.52 -0.48
CA ALA A 54 -6.39 -2.05 -0.46
C ALA A 54 -7.23 -3.02 0.37
N PHE A 55 -8.11 -2.47 1.18
CA PHE A 55 -9.00 -3.19 2.06
C PHE A 55 -10.44 -2.84 1.75
N LYS A 56 -11.31 -3.83 1.85
CA LYS A 56 -12.75 -3.64 1.88
C LYS A 56 -13.19 -3.55 3.34
N LYS A 57 -13.83 -2.46 3.72
CA LYS A 57 -14.51 -2.30 5.00
C LYS A 57 -15.67 -3.29 5.04
N THR A 58 -15.70 -4.15 6.05
CA THR A 58 -16.78 -5.11 6.23
C THR A 58 -17.79 -4.54 7.20
N GLN A 59 -19.04 -4.40 6.76
CA GLN A 59 -20.16 -4.02 7.62
C GLN A 59 -21.03 -5.27 7.85
N PRO A 60 -20.90 -5.97 9.00
CA PRO A 60 -21.65 -7.19 9.25
C PRO A 60 -23.15 -6.91 9.23
N GLY A 61 -23.88 -7.58 8.33
CA GLY A 61 -25.34 -7.43 8.22
C GLY A 61 -25.82 -6.25 7.36
N SER A 62 -24.92 -5.53 6.68
CA SER A 62 -25.32 -4.54 5.68
C SER A 62 -25.74 -5.23 4.39
N SER A 63 -26.96 -4.96 3.91
CA SER A 63 -27.47 -5.38 2.61
C SER A 63 -27.24 -4.32 1.52
N VAL A 64 -26.43 -3.30 1.80
CA VAL A 64 -26.15 -2.21 0.87
C VAL A 64 -25.06 -2.65 -0.09
N GLU A 65 -25.22 -2.30 -1.38
CA GLU A 65 -24.18 -2.57 -2.38
C GLU A 65 -22.88 -1.83 -2.01
N PRO A 66 -21.70 -2.47 -2.12
CA PRO A 66 -20.43 -1.83 -1.81
C PRO A 66 -20.18 -0.63 -2.73
N THR A 67 -19.67 0.45 -2.15
CA THR A 67 -19.29 1.68 -2.85
C THR A 67 -17.79 1.95 -2.68
N THR A 68 -17.27 2.98 -3.35
CA THR A 68 -15.86 3.41 -3.19
C THR A 68 -15.52 3.82 -1.75
N ALA A 69 -16.51 4.33 -0.99
CA ALA A 69 -16.35 4.65 0.43
C ALA A 69 -16.09 3.42 1.33
N ASP A 70 -16.41 2.22 0.84
CA ASP A 70 -16.10 0.96 1.51
C ASP A 70 -14.67 0.46 1.24
N VAL A 71 -13.89 1.19 0.45
CA VAL A 71 -12.48 0.88 0.21
C VAL A 71 -11.59 1.75 1.12
N ALA A 72 -10.57 1.13 1.71
CA ALA A 72 -9.50 1.79 2.43
C ALA A 72 -8.15 1.41 1.83
N LEU A 73 -7.20 2.33 1.82
CA LEU A 73 -5.91 2.15 1.15
C LEU A 73 -4.78 2.44 2.12
N LEU A 74 -3.86 1.49 2.29
CA LEU A 74 -2.56 1.74 2.89
C LEU A 74 -1.51 1.69 1.79
N TYR A 75 -0.80 2.79 1.59
CA TYR A 75 0.26 2.91 0.60
C TYR A 75 1.56 3.36 1.26
N VAL A 76 2.66 2.74 0.89
CA VAL A 76 3.98 2.98 1.47
C VAL A 76 4.97 3.11 0.32
N SER A 77 5.80 4.16 0.34
CA SER A 77 6.82 4.40 -0.67
C SER A 77 8.16 4.79 -0.07
N HIS A 78 9.24 4.49 -0.79
CA HIS A 78 10.60 4.85 -0.44
C HIS A 78 11.25 5.69 -1.54
N TRP A 79 12.09 6.62 -1.13
CA TRP A 79 12.75 7.56 -2.03
C TRP A 79 14.26 7.64 -1.78
N LYS A 80 15.02 7.96 -2.83
CA LYS A 80 16.48 8.12 -2.77
C LYS A 80 16.91 9.24 -1.82
N THR A 81 16.08 10.27 -1.66
CA THR A 81 16.39 11.48 -0.89
C THR A 81 15.18 11.93 -0.08
N SER A 82 15.45 12.61 1.04
CA SER A 82 14.41 13.20 1.89
C SER A 82 13.61 14.27 1.16
N GLN A 83 14.28 15.09 0.35
CA GLN A 83 13.62 16.10 -0.48
C GLN A 83 12.60 15.49 -1.45
N ALA A 84 12.92 14.33 -2.06
CA ALA A 84 11.99 13.67 -2.96
C ALA A 84 10.79 13.06 -2.20
N ALA A 85 11.03 12.49 -1.01
CA ALA A 85 9.97 12.01 -0.13
C ALA A 85 9.04 13.15 0.31
N GLU A 86 9.60 14.28 0.78
CA GLU A 86 8.84 15.47 1.19
C GLU A 86 8.00 16.03 0.02
N HIS A 87 8.62 16.17 -1.15
CA HIS A 87 7.92 16.64 -2.35
C HIS A 87 6.76 15.71 -2.71
N PHE A 88 6.99 14.39 -2.69
CA PHE A 88 5.94 13.44 -2.98
C PHE A 88 4.82 13.46 -1.94
N ALA A 89 5.14 13.56 -0.64
CA ALA A 89 4.13 13.67 0.42
C ALA A 89 3.25 14.91 0.23
N ARG A 90 3.85 16.07 -0.06
CA ARG A 90 3.13 17.31 -0.35
C ARG A 90 2.29 17.20 -1.63
N PHE A 91 2.86 16.62 -2.69
CA PHE A 91 2.14 16.33 -3.92
C PHE A 91 0.92 15.43 -3.66
N TYR A 92 1.09 14.33 -2.92
CA TYR A 92 0.01 13.40 -2.63
C TYR A 92 -1.13 14.09 -1.88
N ALA A 93 -0.81 14.83 -0.81
CA ALA A 93 -1.80 15.56 -0.02
C ALA A 93 -2.57 16.61 -0.84
N THR A 94 -1.87 17.36 -1.70
CA THR A 94 -2.51 18.41 -2.53
C THR A 94 -3.37 17.85 -3.66
N THR A 95 -3.08 16.65 -4.14
CA THR A 95 -3.86 16.00 -5.21
C THR A 95 -5.12 15.31 -4.72
N VAL A 96 -5.30 15.13 -3.41
CA VAL A 96 -6.56 14.62 -2.81
C VAL A 96 -7.75 15.44 -3.30
N ALA A 97 -7.63 16.77 -3.31
CA ALA A 97 -8.70 17.66 -3.81
C ALA A 97 -9.03 17.52 -5.30
N LYS A 98 -8.21 16.79 -6.07
CA LYS A 98 -8.49 16.45 -7.47
C LYS A 98 -9.15 15.07 -7.63
N ARG A 99 -9.10 14.23 -6.58
CA ARG A 99 -9.63 12.85 -6.59
C ARG A 99 -10.98 12.74 -5.89
N TYR A 100 -11.23 13.57 -4.90
CA TYR A 100 -12.46 13.56 -4.09
C TYR A 100 -13.31 14.81 -4.34
N GLN A 101 -14.62 14.68 -4.16
CA GLN A 101 -15.55 15.79 -4.32
C GLN A 101 -15.44 16.79 -3.18
N GLN A 102 -15.19 16.29 -1.96
CA GLN A 102 -14.95 17.09 -0.77
C GLN A 102 -13.56 16.80 -0.25
N ALA A 103 -12.74 17.84 -0.11
CA ALA A 103 -11.40 17.72 0.45
C ALA A 103 -11.11 18.94 1.31
N VAL A 104 -10.99 18.73 2.62
CA VAL A 104 -10.71 19.78 3.59
C VAL A 104 -9.44 19.45 4.34
N VAL A 105 -8.39 20.26 4.12
CA VAL A 105 -7.15 20.16 4.89
C VAL A 105 -7.45 20.49 6.35
N LYS A 106 -6.95 19.66 7.26
CA LYS A 106 -7.05 19.83 8.71
C LYS A 106 -5.67 19.88 9.33
N ASP A 107 -5.60 20.51 10.50
CA ASP A 107 -4.39 20.46 11.32
C ASP A 107 -4.12 19.03 11.74
N VAL A 108 -2.85 18.62 11.60
CA VAL A 108 -2.41 17.31 12.08
C VAL A 108 -2.14 17.42 13.58
N PRO A 109 -2.74 16.56 14.42
CA PRO A 109 -2.43 16.52 15.83
C PRO A 109 -0.92 16.33 16.06
N ALA A 110 -0.36 17.10 17.00
CA ALA A 110 1.05 16.98 17.33
C ALA A 110 1.38 15.54 17.77
N CYS A 111 2.43 14.96 17.18
CA CYS A 111 2.91 13.66 17.56
C CYS A 111 3.51 13.72 18.99
N ALA A 112 2.87 13.03 19.93
CA ALA A 112 3.20 13.11 21.34
C ALA A 112 4.30 12.13 21.79
N ALA A 113 4.62 11.11 20.97
CA ALA A 113 5.58 10.06 21.31
C ALA A 113 6.45 9.69 20.10
N ALA A 114 7.77 9.70 20.28
CA ALA A 114 8.73 9.32 19.25
C ALA A 114 8.71 7.80 18.96
N PRO A 115 9.05 7.36 17.74
CA PRO A 115 9.46 8.17 16.59
C PRO A 115 8.27 8.85 15.91
N CYS A 116 8.44 10.13 15.57
CA CYS A 116 7.42 10.94 14.89
C CYS A 116 7.77 11.11 13.40
N PRO A 117 6.77 11.30 12.53
CA PRO A 117 7.02 11.72 11.16
C PRO A 117 7.72 13.09 11.14
N ALA A 118 8.57 13.30 10.14
CA ALA A 118 9.22 14.58 9.87
C ALA A 118 8.23 15.61 9.31
N GLY A 119 7.21 15.14 8.59
CA GLY A 119 6.09 15.94 8.11
C GLY A 119 4.82 15.11 8.01
N ALA A 120 3.67 15.74 8.21
CA ALA A 120 2.38 15.06 8.05
C ALA A 120 1.31 16.01 7.51
N ALA A 121 0.34 15.45 6.80
CA ALA A 121 -0.84 16.14 6.31
C ALA A 121 -2.09 15.30 6.55
N LEU A 122 -3.19 15.95 6.93
CA LEU A 122 -4.51 15.34 7.09
C LEU A 122 -5.50 16.06 6.18
N VAL A 123 -6.17 15.31 5.32
CA VAL A 123 -7.24 15.81 4.45
C VAL A 123 -8.50 15.00 4.70
N CYS A 124 -9.56 15.63 5.18
CA CYS A 124 -10.86 14.98 5.34
C CYS A 124 -11.60 14.96 4.00
N THR A 125 -12.09 13.79 3.58
CA THR A 125 -12.95 13.62 2.40
C THR A 125 -14.29 12.98 2.76
N GLU A 126 -15.18 12.92 1.79
CA GLU A 126 -16.48 12.23 1.91
C GLU A 126 -16.36 10.71 2.10
N GLU A 127 -15.22 10.11 1.73
CA GLU A 127 -14.97 8.65 1.85
C GLU A 127 -14.16 8.28 3.11
N GLY A 128 -13.59 9.30 3.77
CA GLY A 128 -12.83 9.19 5.01
C GLY A 128 -11.59 10.10 5.00
N PRO A 129 -10.75 10.04 6.03
CA PRO A 129 -9.55 10.87 6.07
C PRO A 129 -8.44 10.27 5.19
N VAL A 130 -7.67 11.15 4.57
CA VAL A 130 -6.38 10.84 3.93
C VAL A 130 -5.28 11.42 4.82
N ILE A 131 -4.44 10.54 5.34
CA ILE A 131 -3.31 10.88 6.20
C ILE A 131 -2.04 10.55 5.43
N VAL A 132 -1.19 11.55 5.22
CA VAL A 132 0.10 11.42 4.54
C VAL A 132 1.19 11.73 5.55
N GLU A 133 2.11 10.81 5.77
CA GLU A 133 3.22 10.92 6.72
C GLU A 133 4.55 10.75 5.98
N GLU A 134 5.44 11.71 6.12
CA GLU A 134 6.82 11.66 5.65
C GLU A 134 7.74 11.38 6.85
N TRP A 135 8.66 10.44 6.67
CA TRP A 135 9.53 9.93 7.73
C TRP A 135 11.01 10.22 7.43
N PRO A 136 11.86 10.37 8.47
CA PRO A 136 13.28 10.72 8.31
C PRO A 136 14.13 9.77 7.47
N ASP A 137 13.66 8.56 7.21
CA ASP A 137 14.33 7.56 6.36
C ASP A 137 13.83 7.58 4.91
N ASN A 138 13.28 8.71 4.44
CA ASN A 138 12.75 8.89 3.09
C ASN A 138 11.54 8.00 2.77
N THR A 139 10.85 7.50 3.80
CA THR A 139 9.60 6.76 3.63
C THR A 139 8.41 7.71 3.65
N VAL A 140 7.46 7.51 2.74
CA VAL A 140 6.14 8.14 2.81
C VAL A 140 5.09 7.06 3.04
N ILE A 141 4.28 7.23 4.08
CA ILE A 141 3.14 6.36 4.42
C ILE A 141 1.86 7.16 4.16
N VAL A 142 0.92 6.57 3.44
CA VAL A 142 -0.40 7.12 3.17
C VAL A 142 -1.44 6.15 3.67
N SER A 143 -2.36 6.64 4.50
CA SER A 143 -3.57 5.92 4.90
C SER A 143 -4.79 6.68 4.39
N GLU A 144 -5.62 6.04 3.57
CA GLU A 144 -6.89 6.58 3.09
C GLU A 144 -8.05 5.79 3.67
N SER A 145 -9.08 6.52 4.12
CA SER A 145 -10.36 5.98 4.58
C SER A 145 -10.31 5.12 5.86
N PHE A 146 -9.19 5.15 6.59
CA PHE A 146 -9.06 4.63 7.94
C PHE A 146 -9.29 5.74 8.97
N ASP A 147 -9.96 5.47 10.09
CA ASP A 147 -9.99 6.46 11.17
C ASP A 147 -8.56 6.71 11.71
N SER A 148 -8.34 7.88 12.33
CA SER A 148 -7.00 8.29 12.77
C SER A 148 -6.34 7.31 13.75
N THR A 149 -7.13 6.57 14.55
CA THR A 149 -6.58 5.57 15.49
C THR A 149 -6.06 4.36 14.73
N THR A 150 -6.84 3.86 13.77
CA THR A 150 -6.45 2.73 12.93
C THR A 150 -5.26 3.09 12.04
N ALA A 151 -5.28 4.28 11.40
CA ALA A 151 -4.16 4.77 10.60
C ALA A 151 -2.85 4.87 11.40
N ALA A 152 -2.90 5.40 12.63
CA ALA A 152 -1.73 5.47 13.51
C ALA A 152 -1.16 4.08 13.85
N LYS A 153 -2.04 3.10 14.12
CA LYS A 153 -1.62 1.71 14.36
C LYS A 153 -0.97 1.08 13.11
N LEU A 154 -1.55 1.30 11.93
CA LEU A 154 -1.02 0.79 10.66
C LEU A 154 0.36 1.37 10.38
N SER A 155 0.51 2.69 10.52
CA SER A 155 1.79 3.38 10.39
C SER A 155 2.82 2.80 11.35
N ALA A 156 2.50 2.68 12.65
CA ALA A 156 3.40 2.10 13.65
C ALA A 156 3.81 0.65 13.30
N ALA A 157 2.89 -0.17 12.78
CA ALA A 157 3.19 -1.54 12.36
C ALA A 157 4.15 -1.59 11.15
N VAL A 158 3.92 -0.76 10.13
CA VAL A 158 4.83 -0.61 8.97
C VAL A 158 6.21 -0.15 9.42
N ARG A 159 6.28 0.85 10.30
CA ARG A 159 7.54 1.37 10.85
C ARG A 159 8.29 0.30 11.64
N SER A 160 7.59 -0.46 12.48
CA SER A 160 8.19 -1.54 13.27
C SER A 160 8.76 -2.64 12.38
N ALA A 161 8.02 -3.06 11.35
CA ALA A 161 8.49 -4.06 10.40
C ALA A 161 9.71 -3.56 9.60
N TYR A 162 9.71 -2.31 9.17
CA TYR A 162 10.82 -1.71 8.44
C TYR A 162 12.13 -1.71 9.24
N VAL A 163 12.06 -1.36 10.53
CA VAL A 163 13.21 -1.39 11.45
C VAL A 163 13.73 -2.82 11.62
N VAL A 164 12.84 -3.80 11.80
CA VAL A 164 13.23 -5.22 11.94
C VAL A 164 13.92 -5.75 10.67
N HIS A 165 13.44 -5.37 9.49
CA HIS A 165 14.03 -5.76 8.21
C HIS A 165 15.36 -5.07 7.90
N HIS A 166 15.56 -3.83 8.33
CA HIS A 166 16.86 -3.17 8.22
C HIS A 166 17.87 -3.72 9.23
N ALA A 167 17.41 -4.19 10.39
CA ALA A 167 18.24 -4.87 11.37
C ALA A 167 18.56 -6.33 10.98
N SER A 168 17.70 -6.97 10.18
CA SER A 168 17.78 -8.38 9.79
C SER A 168 17.83 -8.47 8.27
N ALA A 169 19.03 -8.56 7.70
CA ALA A 169 19.28 -8.60 6.24
C ALA A 169 18.80 -9.90 5.56
N THR A 170 17.55 -10.32 5.80
CA THR A 170 16.92 -11.49 5.17
C THR A 170 15.63 -11.05 4.47
N PRO A 171 15.52 -11.18 3.14
CA PRO A 171 14.27 -10.92 2.43
C PRO A 171 13.24 -11.96 2.87
N LEU A 172 12.10 -11.53 3.40
CA LEU A 172 10.94 -12.40 3.51
C LEU A 172 10.33 -12.62 2.12
N PRO A 173 9.75 -13.80 1.85
CA PRO A 173 9.14 -14.08 0.56
C PRO A 173 7.97 -13.11 0.30
N GLU A 174 7.92 -12.60 -0.93
CA GLU A 174 6.84 -11.75 -1.45
C GLU A 174 5.46 -12.34 -1.19
N LEU A 175 4.45 -11.49 -1.00
CA LEU A 175 3.05 -11.90 -0.83
C LEU A 175 2.53 -12.72 -2.02
N SER A 176 3.07 -12.51 -3.23
CA SER A 176 2.82 -13.35 -4.43
C SER A 176 3.22 -14.82 -4.23
N LEU A 177 4.16 -15.10 -3.32
CA LEU A 177 4.57 -16.46 -2.96
C LEU A 177 3.60 -17.13 -1.98
N ARG A 178 2.67 -16.39 -1.36
CA ARG A 178 1.60 -17.00 -0.55
C ARG A 178 0.67 -17.85 -1.40
N LEU A 179 0.48 -17.53 -2.69
CA LEU A 179 -0.30 -18.36 -3.61
C LEU A 179 0.24 -19.80 -3.64
N TYR A 180 1.57 -19.97 -3.70
CA TYR A 180 2.25 -21.28 -3.66
C TYR A 180 2.11 -22.00 -2.31
N ALA A 181 1.81 -21.28 -1.24
CA ALA A 181 1.55 -21.85 0.08
C ALA A 181 0.06 -22.19 0.32
N VAL A 182 -0.86 -21.76 -0.57
CA VAL A 182 -2.29 -22.08 -0.44
C VAL A 182 -2.51 -23.55 -0.78
N PRO A 183 -3.11 -24.37 0.12
CA PRO A 183 -3.32 -25.80 -0.13
C PRO A 183 -4.12 -26.09 -1.41
N ALA A 184 -5.11 -25.23 -1.73
CA ALA A 184 -5.89 -25.35 -2.96
C ALA A 184 -5.05 -25.17 -4.23
N PHE A 185 -4.08 -24.25 -4.21
CA PHE A 185 -3.21 -24.02 -5.36
C PHE A 185 -2.16 -25.11 -5.50
N GLN A 186 -1.63 -25.65 -4.39
CA GLN A 186 -0.75 -26.82 -4.40
C GLN A 186 -1.46 -28.06 -4.97
N ALA A 187 -2.71 -28.30 -4.57
CA ALA A 187 -3.52 -29.38 -5.11
C ALA A 187 -3.79 -29.21 -6.61
N PHE A 188 -4.05 -27.97 -7.06
CA PHE A 188 -4.17 -27.66 -8.48
C PHE A 188 -2.88 -27.95 -9.25
N GLN A 189 -1.72 -27.52 -8.75
CA GLN A 189 -0.42 -27.79 -9.38
C GLN A 189 -0.12 -29.28 -9.49
N ALA A 190 -0.39 -30.05 -8.44
CA ALA A 190 -0.20 -31.50 -8.45
C ALA A 190 -1.05 -32.18 -9.54
N ARG A 191 -2.32 -31.77 -9.68
CA ARG A 191 -3.22 -32.28 -10.71
C ARG A 191 -2.73 -31.96 -12.13
N ILE A 192 -2.29 -30.72 -12.36
CA ILE A 192 -1.74 -30.31 -13.67
C ILE A 192 -0.45 -31.07 -13.98
N ALA A 193 0.43 -31.26 -13.01
CA ALA A 193 1.65 -32.03 -13.19
C ALA A 193 1.38 -33.49 -13.57
N GLU A 194 0.41 -34.15 -12.91
CA GLU A 194 -0.02 -35.50 -13.26
C GLU A 194 -0.60 -35.58 -14.68
N GLU A 195 -1.38 -34.58 -15.09
CA GLU A 195 -1.98 -34.52 -16.42
C GLU A 195 -0.94 -34.32 -17.52
N ILE A 196 0.05 -33.45 -17.29
CA ILE A 196 1.20 -33.24 -18.19
C ILE A 196 2.01 -34.52 -18.32
N VAL A 197 2.30 -35.22 -17.22
CA VAL A 197 3.05 -36.50 -17.26
C VAL A 197 2.27 -37.55 -18.04
N ARG A 198 0.95 -37.67 -17.85
CA ARG A 198 0.11 -38.60 -18.62
C ARG A 198 0.11 -38.28 -20.12
N GLN A 199 0.03 -37.00 -20.47
CA GLN A 199 0.08 -36.58 -21.87
C GLN A 199 1.47 -36.82 -22.49
N ALA A 200 2.55 -36.56 -21.75
CA ALA A 200 3.92 -36.79 -22.21
C ALA A 200 4.24 -38.27 -22.43
N VAL A 201 3.67 -39.19 -21.61
CA VAL A 201 3.82 -40.64 -21.78
C VAL A 201 2.96 -41.18 -22.94
N SER A 202 1.94 -40.44 -23.38
CA SER A 202 1.05 -40.85 -24.48
C SER A 202 1.53 -40.47 -25.89
N ILE A 203 2.69 -39.81 -26.04
CA ILE A 203 3.25 -39.47 -27.35
C ILE A 203 4.01 -40.70 -27.88
N PRO A 204 3.53 -41.40 -28.93
CA PRO A 204 4.30 -42.47 -29.55
C PRO A 204 5.48 -41.84 -30.31
N ILE A 205 6.68 -42.39 -30.09
CA ILE A 205 7.84 -42.08 -30.91
C ILE A 205 7.55 -42.62 -32.33
N GLN A 206 7.32 -41.72 -33.28
CA GLN A 206 7.38 -42.02 -34.72
C GLN A 206 8.76 -41.70 -35.26
#